data_AF-A0A929AZ69-F1
#
_entry.id   AF-A0A929AZ69-F1
#
_cell.length_a   1.000
_cell.length_b   1.000
_cell.length_c   1.000
_cell.angle_alpha   90.00
_cell.angle_beta   90.00
_cell.angle_gamma   90.00
#
_symmetry.space_group_name_H-M   'P 1'
#
loop_
_entity.id
_entity.type
_entity.pdbx_description
1 polymer ?
#
loop_
_entity_poly.entity_id
_entity_poly.type
_entity_poly.pdbx_seq_one_letter_code
_entity_poly.pdbx_strand_id
1 'polypeptide(L)'
;MVIGQNVATVQRVSRYCLAQGAEVFPYYGIPSIEEISVFAPEVFVLCLPLPECFWQQLPPPCILWSEQQIKMDFPLVSTRRDLESSLSKALQG
;
A
#
# COMPACT_ATOMS: atom_id res chain seq x y z
N MET A 1 2.63 -4.59 4.09
CA MET A 1 2.67 -5.21 2.74
C MET A 1 2.43 -4.15 1.68
N VAL A 2 3.24 -4.13 0.61
CA VAL A 2 3.09 -3.20 -0.53
C VAL A 2 2.61 -3.99 -1.73
N ILE A 3 1.40 -3.72 -2.22
CA ILE A 3 0.70 -4.52 -3.24
C ILE A 3 0.52 -3.66 -4.50
N GLY A 4 0.79 -4.22 -5.68
CA GLY A 4 0.47 -3.54 -6.94
C GLY A 4 0.84 -4.36 -8.18
N GLN A 5 0.34 -3.94 -9.33
CA GLN A 5 0.62 -4.63 -10.60
C GLN A 5 1.89 -4.12 -11.28
N ASN A 6 2.24 -2.84 -11.10
CA ASN A 6 3.44 -2.26 -11.69
C ASN A 6 4.65 -2.52 -10.78
N VAL A 7 5.56 -3.39 -11.24
CA VAL A 7 6.79 -3.77 -10.50
C VAL A 7 7.63 -2.55 -10.10
N ALA A 8 7.82 -1.59 -11.01
CA ALA A 8 8.65 -0.41 -10.74
C ALA A 8 8.03 0.48 -9.66
N THR A 9 6.71 0.66 -9.68
CA THR A 9 5.98 1.42 -8.65
C THR A 9 6.04 0.70 -7.31
N VAL A 10 5.74 -0.61 -7.25
CA VAL A 10 5.80 -1.41 -6.01
C VAL A 10 7.20 -1.35 -5.39
N GLN A 11 8.25 -1.51 -6.19
CA GLN A 11 9.63 -1.40 -5.69
C GLN A 11 9.96 0.00 -5.18
N ARG A 12 9.52 1.05 -5.89
CA ARG A 12 9.75 2.44 -5.48
C ARG A 12 9.07 2.75 -4.15
N VAL A 13 7.79 2.41 -4.02
CA VAL A 13 7.02 2.58 -2.79
C VAL A 13 7.60 1.74 -1.66
N SER A 14 8.02 0.50 -1.94
CA SER A 14 8.70 -0.34 -0.96
C SER A 14 9.97 0.31 -0.42
N ARG A 15 10.79 0.93 -1.28
CA ARG A 15 11.98 1.69 -0.84
C ARG A 15 11.62 2.87 0.06
N TYR A 16 10.51 3.56 -0.20
CA TYR A 16 10.05 4.64 0.67
C TYR A 16 9.65 4.13 2.05
N CYS A 17 8.92 3.02 2.12
CA CYS A 17 8.55 2.38 3.39
C CYS A 17 9.80 1.87 4.15
N LEU A 18 10.73 1.19 3.46
CA LEU A 18 11.99 0.72 4.05
C LEU A 18 12.83 1.88 4.62
N ALA A 19 12.85 3.03 3.94
CA ALA A 19 13.58 4.21 4.42
C ALA A 19 13.03 4.77 5.75
N GLN A 20 11.79 4.42 6.11
CA GLN A 20 11.17 4.76 7.40
C GLN A 20 11.37 3.68 8.47
N GLY A 21 12.19 2.67 8.19
CA GLY A 21 12.47 1.58 9.12
C GLY A 21 11.39 0.50 9.19
N ALA A 22 10.38 0.54 8.29
CA ALA A 22 9.38 -0.52 8.22
C ALA A 22 9.95 -1.77 7.56
N GLU A 23 9.54 -2.95 8.04
CA GLU A 23 9.71 -4.19 7.29
C GLU A 23 8.69 -4.23 6.14
N VAL A 24 9.15 -4.59 4.94
CA VAL A 24 8.32 -4.50 3.74
C VAL A 24 8.29 -5.82 2.99
N PHE A 25 7.09 -6.37 2.87
CA PHE A 25 6.78 -7.44 1.93
C PHE A 25 6.16 -6.88 0.64
N PRO A 26 6.91 -6.84 -0.49
CA PRO A 26 6.38 -6.45 -1.79
C PRO A 26 5.60 -7.60 -2.44
N TYR A 27 4.43 -7.31 -2.99
CA TYR A 27 3.59 -8.26 -3.70
C TYR A 27 3.18 -7.73 -5.06
N TYR A 28 3.43 -8.52 -6.09
CA TYR A 28 3.16 -8.16 -7.49
C TYR A 28 1.89 -8.86 -7.97
N GLY A 29 0.80 -8.10 -8.08
CA GLY A 29 -0.54 -8.62 -8.40
C GLY A 29 -1.53 -8.45 -7.27
N ILE A 30 -2.50 -9.36 -7.18
CA ILE A 30 -3.55 -9.38 -6.15
C ILE A 30 -3.34 -10.64 -5.29
N PRO A 31 -3.00 -10.51 -4.01
CA PRO A 31 -2.84 -11.66 -3.14
C PRO A 31 -4.19 -12.28 -2.78
N SER A 32 -4.19 -13.58 -2.52
CA SER A 32 -5.33 -14.27 -1.91
C SER A 32 -5.43 -13.94 -0.42
N ILE A 33 -6.59 -14.23 0.18
CA ILE A 33 -6.80 -14.04 1.63
C ILE A 33 -5.86 -14.93 2.44
N GLU A 34 -5.58 -16.14 1.96
CA GLU A 34 -4.65 -17.07 2.59
C GLU A 34 -3.22 -16.50 2.58
N GLU A 35 -2.77 -15.94 1.45
CA GLU A 35 -1.46 -15.29 1.36
C GLU A 35 -1.37 -14.11 2.33
N ILE A 36 -2.39 -13.25 2.37
CA ILE A 36 -2.44 -12.12 3.32
C ILE A 36 -2.36 -12.63 4.77
N SER A 37 -3.11 -13.70 5.08
CA SER A 37 -3.18 -14.26 6.43
C SER A 37 -1.85 -14.84 6.90
N VAL A 38 -1.07 -15.43 5.98
CA VAL A 38 0.26 -15.98 6.28
C VAL A 38 1.24 -14.87 6.67
N PHE A 39 1.21 -13.73 5.98
CA PHE A 39 2.11 -12.61 6.27
C PHE A 39 1.60 -11.67 7.37
N ALA A 40 0.30 -11.70 7.67
CA ALA A 40 -0.36 -10.90 8.70
C ALA A 40 0.12 -9.42 8.75
N PRO A 41 0.05 -8.68 7.63
CA PRO A 41 0.64 -7.35 7.57
C PRO A 41 -0.11 -6.33 8.43
N GLU A 42 0.65 -5.51 9.18
CA GLU A 42 0.10 -4.43 10.02
C GLU A 42 -0.47 -3.27 9.18
N VAL A 43 0.12 -3.00 8.01
CA VAL A 43 -0.31 -1.91 7.11
C VAL A 43 -0.30 -2.40 5.67
N PHE A 44 -1.33 -2.04 4.91
CA PHE A 44 -1.39 -2.24 3.48
C PHE A 44 -1.08 -0.95 2.73
N VAL A 45 -0.14 -0.98 1.79
CA VAL A 45 0.09 0.09 0.83
C VAL A 45 -0.26 -0.42 -0.56
N LEU A 46 -1.27 0.18 -1.18
CA LEU A 46 -1.92 -0.30 -2.38
C LEU A 46 -1.58 0.60 -3.55
N CYS A 47 -0.69 0.14 -4.43
CA CYS A 47 -0.25 0.86 -5.60
C CYS A 47 -1.26 0.66 -6.73
N LEU A 48 -2.04 1.71 -7.02
CA LEU A 48 -3.05 1.72 -8.07
C LEU A 48 -2.42 1.64 -9.48
N PRO A 49 -3.14 1.10 -10.47
CA PRO A 49 -4.51 0.60 -10.38
C PRO A 49 -4.61 -0.80 -9.75
N LEU A 50 -5.63 -0.98 -8.90
CA LEU A 50 -6.08 -2.25 -8.35
C LEU A 50 -7.62 -2.28 -8.36
N PRO A 51 -8.27 -3.46 -8.49
CA PRO A 51 -9.72 -3.55 -8.44
C PRO A 51 -10.28 -3.00 -7.13
N GLU A 52 -11.30 -2.15 -7.21
CA GLU A 52 -11.94 -1.54 -6.04
C GLU A 52 -12.49 -2.57 -5.05
N CYS A 53 -13.11 -3.61 -5.59
CA CYS A 53 -13.63 -4.72 -4.79
C CYS A 53 -12.55 -5.39 -3.94
N PHE A 54 -11.28 -5.40 -4.36
CA PHE A 54 -10.21 -6.04 -3.62
C PHE A 54 -9.84 -5.23 -2.38
N TRP A 55 -9.50 -3.94 -2.54
CA TRP A 55 -8.98 -3.18 -1.41
C TRP A 55 -10.06 -2.75 -0.41
N GLN A 56 -11.34 -2.75 -0.80
CA GLN A 56 -12.46 -2.61 0.15
C GLN A 56 -12.62 -3.82 1.10
N GLN A 57 -12.07 -4.98 0.75
CA GLN A 57 -12.13 -6.19 1.58
C GLN A 57 -10.95 -6.28 2.56
N LEU A 58 -9.92 -5.45 2.40
CA LEU A 58 -8.74 -5.51 3.25
C LEU A 58 -9.02 -4.84 4.60
N PRO A 59 -8.51 -5.41 5.71
CA PRO A 59 -8.61 -4.75 7.00
C PRO A 59 -7.78 -3.46 7.01
N PRO A 60 -8.26 -2.38 7.66
CA PRO A 60 -7.46 -1.19 7.87
C PRO A 60 -6.28 -1.50 8.83
N PRO A 61 -5.18 -0.73 8.75
CA PRO A 61 -4.98 0.46 7.93
C PRO A 61 -4.55 0.16 6.47
N CYS A 62 -5.22 0.84 5.53
CA CYS A 62 -4.92 0.80 4.10
C CYS A 62 -4.53 2.20 3.58
N ILE A 63 -3.41 2.28 2.85
CA ILE A 63 -2.91 3.50 2.21
C ILE A 63 -2.96 3.31 0.71
N LEU A 64 -3.73 4.15 0.01
CA LEU A 64 -3.82 4.13 -1.45
C LEU A 64 -2.70 4.99 -2.05
N TRP A 65 -1.84 4.40 -2.88
CA TRP A 65 -0.79 5.08 -3.62
C TRP A 65 -1.14 5.18 -5.11
N SER A 66 -1.03 6.37 -5.68
CA SER A 66 -1.09 6.56 -7.14
C SER A 66 -0.16 7.68 -7.59
N GLU A 67 0.59 7.40 -8.64
CA GLU A 67 1.43 8.39 -9.32
C GLU A 67 0.63 9.22 -10.34
N GLN A 68 -0.58 8.75 -10.66
CA GLN A 68 -1.51 9.46 -11.53
C GLN A 68 -2.55 10.19 -10.69
N GLN A 69 -2.98 11.37 -11.15
CA GLN A 69 -4.17 12.03 -10.59
C GLN A 69 -5.41 11.24 -11.02
N ILE A 70 -5.82 10.32 -10.17
CA ILE A 70 -7.08 9.59 -10.32
C ILE A 70 -8.10 10.30 -9.44
N LYS A 71 -9.24 10.67 -10.03
CA LYS A 71 -10.35 11.22 -9.27
C LYS A 71 -11.03 10.07 -8.53
N MET A 72 -10.72 9.91 -7.25
CA MET A 72 -11.35 8.94 -6.36
C MET A 72 -11.96 9.68 -5.18
N ASP A 73 -13.02 9.11 -4.60
CA ASP A 73 -13.68 9.66 -3.40
C ASP A 73 -12.91 9.36 -2.11
N PHE A 74 -11.77 8.68 -2.22
CA PHE A 74 -10.92 8.26 -1.09
C PHE A 74 -9.59 9.03 -1.06
N PRO A 75 -8.99 9.21 0.13
CA PRO A 75 -7.71 9.89 0.25
C PRO A 75 -6.61 9.12 -0.49
N LEU A 76 -6.03 9.79 -1.49
CA LEU A 76 -5.00 9.24 -2.36
C LEU A 76 -3.65 9.88 -2.05
N VAL A 77 -2.63 9.05 -1.90
CA VAL A 77 -1.25 9.47 -1.67
C VAL A 77 -0.49 9.42 -2.99
N SER A 78 0.15 10.53 -3.35
CA SER A 78 0.92 10.63 -4.60
C SER A 78 2.36 11.09 -4.41
N THR A 79 2.73 11.50 -3.19
CA THR A 79 4.07 11.96 -2.89
C THR A 79 4.69 11.11 -1.80
N ARG A 80 6.02 10.97 -1.83
CA ARG A 80 6.78 10.29 -0.79
C ARG A 80 6.46 10.82 0.61
N ARG A 81 6.37 12.15 0.77
CA ARG A 81 6.09 12.78 2.07
C ARG A 81 4.71 12.42 2.60
N ASP A 82 3.70 12.37 1.73
CA ASP A 82 2.34 12.02 2.13
C ASP A 82 2.25 10.53 2.52
N LEU A 83 3.02 9.67 1.85
CA LEU A 83 3.16 8.26 2.21
C LEU A 83 3.83 8.11 3.57
N GLU A 84 4.93 8.82 3.80
CA GLU A 84 5.64 8.83 5.08
C GLU A 84 4.73 9.28 6.23
N SER A 85 3.95 10.34 6.03
CA SER A 85 2.98 10.82 7.02
C SER A 85 1.88 9.79 7.30
N SER A 86 1.34 9.18 6.25
CA SER A 86 0.28 8.16 6.37
C SER A 86 0.78 6.90 7.06
N LEU A 87 1.99 6.45 6.71
CA LEU A 87 2.63 5.27 7.30
C LEU A 87 2.92 5.49 8.79
N SER A 88 3.46 6.67 9.16
CA SER A 88 3.70 7.01 10.56
C SER A 88 2.41 7.02 11.39
N LYS A 89 1.30 7.48 10.83
CA LYS A 89 -0.01 7.44 11.51
C LYS A 89 -0.53 6.02 11.66
N ALA A 90 -0.38 5.19 10.62
CA ALA A 90 -0.84 3.82 10.61
C ALA A 90 -0.07 2.91 11.59
N LEU A 91 1.21 3.18 11.83
CA LEU A 91 2.07 2.38 12.74
C LEU A 91 2.07 2.87 14.20
N GLN A 92 1.49 4.05 14.49
CA GLN A 92 1.42 4.61 15.85
C GLN A 92 0.06 4.42 16.54
N GLY A 93 -0.92 3.83 15.84
CA GLY A 93 -2.25 3.52 16.37
C GLY A 93 -2.36 2.05 16.71
#